data_AF-A0A7C6Y0U1-F1
#
_entry.id   AF-A0A7C6Y0U1-F1
#
_cell.length_a   1.000
_cell.length_b   1.000
_cell.length_c   1.000
_cell.angle_alpha   90.00
_cell.angle_beta   90.00
_cell.angle_gamma   90.00
#
_symmetry.space_group_name_H-M   'P 1'
#
loop_
_entity.id
_entity.type
_entity.pdbx_description
1 polymer ?
#
loop_
_entity_poly.entity_id
_entity_poly.type
_entity_poly.pdbx_seq_one_letter_code
_entity_poly.pdbx_strand_id
1 'polypeptide(L)'
;MSTFYREALKAALPGFNLEVNSTDSLTAGIINNTLISLVQFDPFNPKTIISSQISGLRNMNYKPFPEGSADTPPVTFPTLLPSNRPGESLFQHGSSPGIIIYHAHTTETFNPTAGENFTTDLTLTVARLAAELKKILEEEYGIPVLHNYKIHDIPRSGAYQEARKTVKALLRENPGTRIVVDLHRDGVPRGKTTVEIGEKSMGRIMMVVGTNYDGWEESLKAAEIINSSLEKNIPGLSKGIKERNLVYNQDVHPVSLLIEVGGHQNTLEEVLASMPYLARALADLYVELQ
;
A
#
# COMPACT_ATOMS: atom_id res chain seq x y z
N MET A 1 -17.98 27.54 -11.85
CA MET A 1 -16.94 26.50 -11.68
C MET A 1 -16.30 26.73 -10.32
N SER A 2 -16.30 25.75 -9.41
CA SER A 2 -15.81 25.97 -8.03
C SER A 2 -14.31 26.23 -8.00
N THR A 3 -13.84 26.97 -6.99
CA THR A 3 -12.45 27.41 -6.82
C THR A 3 -11.45 26.25 -6.91
N PHE A 4 -11.84 25.08 -6.40
CA PHE A 4 -11.07 23.84 -6.49
C PHE A 4 -10.72 23.44 -7.93
N TYR A 5 -11.68 23.53 -8.86
CA TYR A 5 -11.45 23.14 -10.25
C TYR A 5 -10.51 24.09 -11.00
N ARG A 6 -10.48 25.38 -10.61
CA ARG A 6 -9.56 26.36 -11.23
C ARG A 6 -8.12 26.10 -10.81
N GLU A 7 -7.90 25.76 -9.55
CA GLU A 7 -6.55 25.46 -9.02
C GLU A 7 -6.03 24.12 -9.57
N ALA A 8 -6.89 23.10 -9.66
CA ALA A 8 -6.53 21.82 -10.28
C ALA A 8 -6.12 21.97 -11.77
N LEU A 9 -6.78 22.84 -12.52
CA LEU A 9 -6.44 23.11 -13.92
C LEU A 9 -5.15 23.90 -14.12
N LYS A 10 -4.88 24.89 -13.26
CA LYS A 10 -3.61 25.64 -13.29
C LYS A 10 -2.42 24.75 -12.94
N ALA A 11 -2.60 23.81 -12.01
CA ALA A 11 -1.56 22.84 -11.65
C ALA A 11 -1.26 21.86 -12.80
N ALA A 12 -2.27 21.49 -13.58
CA ALA A 12 -2.12 20.57 -14.72
C ALA A 12 -1.56 21.23 -15.99
N LEU A 13 -1.81 22.54 -16.18
CA LEU A 13 -1.38 23.30 -17.38
C LEU A 13 -0.84 24.69 -16.98
N PRO A 14 0.47 24.82 -16.69
CA PRO A 14 1.07 26.09 -16.31
C PRO A 14 0.96 27.12 -17.45
N GLY A 15 0.24 28.24 -17.20
CA GLY A 15 0.02 29.32 -18.17
C GLY A 15 -1.38 29.36 -18.79
N PHE A 16 -2.28 28.44 -18.44
CA PHE A 16 -3.64 28.40 -18.98
C PHE A 16 -4.59 29.30 -18.17
N ASN A 17 -5.02 30.42 -18.75
CA ASN A 17 -5.99 31.35 -18.13
C ASN A 17 -7.35 31.26 -18.84
N LEU A 18 -8.34 30.64 -18.20
CA LEU A 18 -9.74 30.68 -18.61
C LEU A 18 -10.50 31.74 -17.79
N GLU A 19 -10.63 32.94 -18.34
CA GLU A 19 -11.69 33.86 -17.91
C GLU A 19 -12.96 33.52 -18.69
N VAL A 20 -13.78 32.63 -18.14
CA VAL A 20 -15.11 32.34 -18.69
C VAL A 20 -16.16 32.95 -17.78
N ASN A 21 -16.59 34.16 -18.15
CA ASN A 21 -17.87 34.72 -17.74
C ASN A 21 -18.90 34.36 -18.82
N SER A 22 -19.52 33.19 -18.72
CA SER A 22 -20.79 32.96 -19.43
C SER A 22 -21.59 31.88 -18.73
N THR A 23 -22.86 32.20 -18.44
CA THR A 23 -23.87 31.31 -17.84
C THR A 23 -24.50 30.34 -18.86
N ASP A 24 -23.96 30.26 -20.08
CA ASP A 24 -24.53 29.43 -21.15
C ASP A 24 -24.02 27.98 -21.09
N SER A 25 -24.97 27.05 -21.13
CA SER A 25 -24.73 25.60 -21.05
C SER A 25 -24.05 25.04 -22.30
N LEU A 26 -24.21 25.69 -23.46
CA LEU A 26 -23.56 25.30 -24.70
C LEU A 26 -22.05 25.57 -24.69
N THR A 27 -21.61 26.72 -24.18
CA THR A 27 -20.17 27.04 -24.06
C THR A 27 -19.50 26.16 -23.02
N ALA A 28 -20.18 25.84 -21.91
CA ALA A 28 -19.71 24.86 -20.93
C ALA A 28 -19.53 23.46 -21.55
N GLY A 29 -20.44 23.01 -22.41
CA GLY A 29 -20.37 21.72 -23.10
C GLY A 29 -19.21 21.62 -24.09
N ILE A 30 -18.95 22.67 -24.87
CA ILE A 30 -17.84 22.72 -25.85
C ILE A 30 -16.48 22.74 -25.13
N ILE A 31 -16.36 23.50 -24.03
CA ILE A 31 -15.15 23.53 -23.20
C ILE A 31 -14.91 22.15 -22.56
N ASN A 32 -15.96 21.49 -22.08
CA ASN A 32 -15.82 20.15 -21.47
C ASN A 32 -15.35 19.11 -22.50
N ASN A 33 -15.90 19.14 -23.72
CA ASN A 33 -15.48 18.23 -24.79
C ASN A 33 -14.03 18.48 -25.27
N THR A 34 -13.58 19.73 -25.23
CA THR A 34 -12.20 20.11 -25.62
C THR A 34 -11.19 19.78 -24.52
N LEU A 35 -11.57 19.91 -23.24
CA LEU A 35 -10.74 19.42 -22.13
C LEU A 35 -10.63 17.90 -22.15
N ILE A 36 -11.74 17.18 -22.35
CA ILE A 36 -11.75 15.71 -22.40
C ILE A 36 -10.87 15.19 -23.55
N SER A 37 -10.80 15.89 -24.68
CA SER A 37 -9.92 15.48 -25.79
C SER A 37 -8.42 15.74 -25.50
N LEU A 38 -8.10 16.76 -24.71
CA LEU A 38 -6.72 17.12 -24.32
C LEU A 38 -6.17 16.26 -23.18
N VAL A 39 -6.97 15.99 -22.14
CA VAL A 39 -6.52 15.21 -20.97
C VAL A 39 -6.92 13.73 -21.04
N GLN A 40 -7.72 13.33 -22.04
CA GLN A 40 -8.21 11.97 -22.26
C GLN A 40 -8.93 11.32 -21.04
N PHE A 41 -9.39 12.12 -20.07
CA PHE A 41 -10.25 11.69 -18.98
C PHE A 41 -11.21 12.80 -18.54
N ASP A 42 -12.37 12.42 -17.97
CA ASP A 42 -13.39 13.34 -17.45
C ASP A 42 -13.10 13.68 -15.96
N PRO A 43 -12.83 14.94 -15.61
CA PRO A 43 -12.50 15.34 -14.25
C PRO A 43 -13.72 15.47 -13.33
N PHE A 44 -14.95 15.38 -13.85
CA PHE A 44 -16.19 15.50 -13.08
C PHE A 44 -16.79 14.13 -12.71
N ASN A 45 -16.17 13.04 -13.16
CA ASN A 45 -16.58 11.68 -12.86
C ASN A 45 -15.55 11.01 -11.92
N PRO A 46 -15.91 10.66 -10.67
CA PRO A 46 -14.97 10.09 -9.72
C PRO A 46 -14.39 8.73 -10.15
N LYS A 47 -15.06 8.01 -11.07
CA LYS A 47 -14.54 6.73 -11.61
C LYS A 47 -13.33 6.92 -12.52
N THR A 48 -13.25 8.03 -13.27
CA THR A 48 -12.14 8.31 -14.18
C THR A 48 -10.87 8.75 -13.45
N ILE A 49 -11.02 9.44 -12.31
CA ILE A 49 -9.91 9.81 -11.41
C ILE A 49 -9.22 8.57 -10.81
N ILE A 50 -10.00 7.54 -10.46
CA ILE A 50 -9.45 6.27 -9.98
C ILE A 50 -8.80 5.49 -11.14
N SER A 51 -9.37 5.58 -12.34
CA SER A 51 -8.82 4.90 -13.53
C SER A 51 -7.52 5.52 -14.09
N SER A 52 -7.24 6.78 -13.79
CA SER A 52 -5.96 7.42 -14.16
C SER A 52 -4.81 7.01 -13.23
N GLN A 53 -5.14 6.47 -12.04
CA GLN A 53 -4.17 5.97 -11.07
C GLN A 53 -3.92 4.46 -11.21
N ILE A 54 -4.74 3.73 -11.96
CA ILE A 54 -4.64 2.28 -12.16
C ILE A 54 -5.09 1.94 -13.59
N SER A 55 -4.15 1.59 -14.47
CA SER A 55 -4.47 1.15 -15.84
C SER A 55 -5.23 -0.19 -15.80
N GLY A 56 -6.50 -0.20 -16.19
CA GLY A 56 -7.33 -1.41 -16.34
C GLY A 56 -8.78 -1.31 -15.84
N LEU A 57 -9.15 -0.27 -15.10
CA LEU A 57 -10.48 -0.15 -14.46
C LEU A 57 -11.62 0.36 -15.36
N ARG A 58 -11.43 0.44 -16.69
CA ARG A 58 -12.44 1.06 -17.58
C ARG A 58 -13.76 0.25 -17.70
N ASN A 59 -13.79 -1.05 -17.36
CA ASN A 59 -14.92 -1.95 -17.68
C ASN A 59 -15.39 -2.85 -16.50
N MET A 60 -15.77 -2.32 -15.33
CA MET A 60 -16.41 -3.15 -14.29
C MET A 60 -17.74 -2.59 -13.75
N ASN A 61 -18.78 -3.43 -13.78
CA ASN A 61 -20.08 -3.21 -13.14
C ASN A 61 -20.07 -3.78 -11.72
N TYR A 62 -20.39 -2.94 -10.73
CA TYR A 62 -20.37 -3.25 -9.30
C TYR A 62 -21.77 -3.67 -8.81
N LYS A 63 -21.85 -4.71 -7.94
CA LYS A 63 -23.03 -5.01 -7.12
C LYS A 63 -22.68 -4.85 -5.63
N PRO A 64 -23.50 -4.15 -4.83
CA PRO A 64 -23.28 -3.97 -3.39
C PRO A 64 -23.63 -5.23 -2.58
N PHE A 65 -22.93 -5.41 -1.45
CA PHE A 65 -23.22 -6.44 -0.45
C PHE A 65 -24.28 -5.97 0.57
N PRO A 66 -25.07 -6.89 1.16
CA PRO A 66 -26.08 -6.56 2.16
C PRO A 66 -25.45 -6.34 3.55
N GLU A 67 -26.04 -5.42 4.32
CA GLU A 67 -25.65 -5.08 5.69
C GLU A 67 -26.10 -6.14 6.69
N GLY A 68 -25.21 -6.53 7.62
CA GLY A 68 -25.49 -7.45 8.73
C GLY A 68 -25.19 -6.79 10.09
N SER A 69 -26.09 -7.01 11.05
CA SER A 69 -26.18 -6.38 12.37
C SER A 69 -25.08 -6.79 13.36
N ALA A 70 -24.67 -5.83 14.19
CA ALA A 70 -23.67 -5.96 15.23
C ALA A 70 -24.21 -6.60 16.51
N ASP A 71 -23.50 -7.59 17.04
CA ASP A 71 -23.39 -7.89 18.48
C ASP A 71 -22.13 -8.76 18.68
N THR A 72 -21.06 -8.17 19.23
CA THR A 72 -19.87 -8.92 19.66
C THR A 72 -19.51 -8.58 21.10
N PRO A 73 -19.25 -9.57 21.97
CA PRO A 73 -18.90 -9.36 23.38
C PRO A 73 -17.49 -8.76 23.53
N PRO A 74 -17.16 -8.17 24.70
CA PRO A 74 -15.90 -7.47 24.92
C PRO A 74 -14.70 -8.42 24.86
N VAL A 75 -13.71 -8.06 24.06
CA VAL A 75 -12.43 -8.74 23.92
C VAL A 75 -11.52 -8.34 25.08
N THR A 76 -11.10 -9.32 25.88
CA THR A 76 -10.09 -9.14 26.93
C THR A 76 -8.68 -9.12 26.33
N PHE A 77 -7.88 -8.12 26.70
CA PHE A 77 -6.48 -8.00 26.27
C PHE A 77 -5.59 -9.07 26.92
N PRO A 78 -4.76 -9.81 26.16
CA PRO A 78 -3.63 -10.51 26.73
C PRO A 78 -2.61 -9.50 27.21
N THR A 79 -2.30 -9.55 28.51
CA THR A 79 -1.17 -8.84 29.11
C THR A 79 0.13 -9.33 28.47
N LEU A 80 1.08 -8.40 28.27
CA LEU A 80 2.42 -8.59 27.72
C LEU A 80 3.03 -9.97 28.05
N LEU A 81 3.45 -10.70 27.01
CA LEU A 81 4.17 -11.97 27.19
C LEU A 81 5.54 -11.73 27.86
N PRO A 82 5.99 -12.64 28.74
CA PRO A 82 7.26 -12.51 29.44
C PRO A 82 8.44 -12.75 28.50
N SER A 83 9.45 -11.89 28.62
CA SER A 83 10.75 -11.99 27.97
C SER A 83 11.56 -13.16 28.52
N ASN A 84 11.64 -14.26 27.77
CA ASN A 84 12.65 -15.31 27.98
C ASN A 84 13.43 -15.52 26.67
N ARG A 85 14.55 -14.80 26.53
CA ARG A 85 15.65 -15.19 25.64
C ARG A 85 16.64 -16.04 26.44
N PRO A 86 17.20 -17.08 25.83
CA PRO A 86 18.63 -17.32 25.88
C PRO A 86 19.24 -16.92 24.55
N GLY A 87 20.35 -16.19 24.60
CA GLY A 87 20.99 -15.61 23.43
C GLY A 87 21.62 -16.65 22.49
N GLU A 88 21.61 -16.30 21.21
CA GLU A 88 22.79 -16.23 20.35
C GLU A 88 22.47 -15.21 19.24
N SER A 89 23.31 -14.20 19.11
CA SER A 89 23.28 -13.29 17.96
C SER A 89 23.84 -14.06 16.77
N LEU A 90 22.95 -14.62 15.95
CA LEU A 90 23.30 -15.28 14.70
C LEU A 90 23.30 -14.25 13.57
N PHE A 91 24.30 -13.37 13.53
CA PHE A 91 24.63 -12.69 12.28
C PHE A 91 26.09 -12.92 11.92
N GLN A 92 26.30 -13.93 11.08
CA GLN A 92 27.46 -13.96 10.20
C GLN A 92 27.25 -12.89 9.11
N HIS A 93 28.16 -11.91 9.06
CA HIS A 93 28.37 -11.06 7.89
C HIS A 93 28.53 -11.98 6.65
N GLY A 94 27.56 -11.95 5.72
CA GLY A 94 27.61 -12.73 4.47
C GLY A 94 26.36 -13.54 4.12
N SER A 95 25.30 -13.53 4.94
CA SER A 95 24.05 -14.25 4.63
C SER A 95 23.07 -13.35 3.86
N SER A 96 22.53 -13.86 2.73
CA SER A 96 21.52 -13.18 1.91
C SER A 96 20.30 -12.77 2.77
N PRO A 97 19.71 -11.57 2.56
CA PRO A 97 18.54 -11.14 3.31
C PRO A 97 17.40 -12.15 3.16
N GLY A 98 16.70 -12.42 4.26
CA GLY A 98 15.52 -13.28 4.24
C GLY A 98 14.32 -12.60 3.58
N ILE A 99 14.21 -11.28 3.76
CA ILE A 99 13.11 -10.46 3.24
C ILE A 99 13.68 -9.26 2.48
N ILE A 100 13.12 -8.96 1.32
CA ILE A 100 13.33 -7.70 0.59
C ILE A 100 12.05 -6.87 0.70
N ILE A 101 12.18 -5.61 1.13
CA ILE A 101 11.09 -4.62 1.09
C ILE A 101 11.45 -3.54 0.08
N TYR A 102 10.57 -3.28 -0.87
CA TYR A 102 10.66 -2.20 -1.84
C TYR A 102 9.30 -1.49 -1.97
N HIS A 103 9.26 -0.44 -2.79
CA HIS A 103 8.05 0.33 -3.03
C HIS A 103 7.95 0.66 -4.53
N ALA A 104 6.87 0.27 -5.19
CA ALA A 104 6.55 0.83 -6.51
C ALA A 104 6.17 2.31 -6.39
N HIS A 105 5.54 2.72 -5.29
CA HIS A 105 5.16 4.11 -5.02
C HIS A 105 5.82 4.65 -3.74
N THR A 106 7.15 4.82 -3.78
CA THR A 106 7.97 5.24 -2.65
C THR A 106 7.56 6.59 -2.06
N THR A 107 6.97 7.49 -2.86
CA THR A 107 6.58 8.84 -2.41
C THR A 107 5.25 8.90 -1.65
N GLU A 108 4.50 7.81 -1.51
CA GLU A 108 3.18 7.82 -0.86
C GLU A 108 3.24 8.20 0.62
N THR A 109 2.54 9.28 1.00
CA THR A 109 2.51 9.82 2.37
C THR A 109 1.16 9.64 3.08
N PHE A 110 1.14 10.01 4.35
CA PHE A 110 -0.04 10.08 5.21
C PHE A 110 -0.43 11.56 5.43
N ASN A 111 -1.48 12.05 4.76
CA ASN A 111 -1.79 13.49 4.65
C ASN A 111 -1.88 14.24 5.99
N PRO A 112 -2.55 13.72 7.04
CA PRO A 112 -2.61 14.42 8.32
C PRO A 112 -1.23 14.72 8.93
N THR A 113 -0.22 13.92 8.62
CA THR A 113 1.16 14.11 9.11
C THR A 113 2.03 14.89 8.12
N ALA A 114 1.92 14.59 6.82
CA ALA A 114 2.79 15.17 5.80
C ALA A 114 2.28 16.50 5.21
N GLY A 115 0.99 16.78 5.30
CA GLY A 115 0.34 17.95 4.67
C GLY A 115 0.08 17.80 3.17
N GLU A 116 0.62 16.77 2.52
CA GLU A 116 0.45 16.46 1.10
C GLU A 116 0.32 14.94 0.88
N ASN A 117 -0.11 14.52 -0.33
CA ASN A 117 -0.34 13.11 -0.69
C ASN A 117 0.92 12.34 -1.11
N PHE A 118 1.94 13.07 -1.55
CA PHE A 118 3.18 12.53 -2.08
C PHE A 118 4.33 13.47 -1.72
N THR A 119 5.48 12.94 -1.32
CA THR A 119 6.69 13.75 -1.06
C THR A 119 7.96 12.93 -1.29
N THR A 120 9.08 13.61 -1.52
CA THR A 120 10.41 12.97 -1.61
C THR A 120 11.11 12.89 -0.25
N ASP A 121 10.57 13.55 0.78
CA ASP A 121 10.97 13.33 2.16
C ASP A 121 10.46 11.97 2.66
N LEU A 122 11.31 10.95 2.50
CA LEU A 122 10.98 9.56 2.82
C LEU A 122 10.69 9.32 4.31
N THR A 123 10.99 10.27 5.20
CA THR A 123 10.64 10.18 6.63
C THR A 123 9.13 10.30 6.88
N LEU A 124 8.37 10.75 5.87
CA LEU A 124 6.93 10.96 5.89
C LEU A 124 6.13 9.98 5.00
N THR A 125 6.83 9.05 4.32
CA THR A 125 6.22 8.14 3.33
C THR A 125 6.10 6.71 3.83
N VAL A 126 5.56 5.80 3.00
CA VAL A 126 5.59 4.35 3.20
C VAL A 126 7.02 3.79 3.42
N ALA A 127 8.07 4.48 2.97
CA ALA A 127 9.44 4.11 3.27
C ALA A 127 9.74 4.20 4.77
N ARG A 128 9.18 5.18 5.48
CA ARG A 128 9.29 5.27 6.95
C ARG A 128 8.64 4.07 7.65
N LEU A 129 7.50 3.58 7.16
CA LEU A 129 6.85 2.37 7.70
C LEU A 129 7.75 1.16 7.51
N ALA A 130 8.30 0.98 6.31
CA ALA A 130 9.20 -0.12 6.01
C ALA A 130 10.49 -0.09 6.86
N ALA A 131 11.00 1.10 7.19
CA ALA A 131 12.14 1.23 8.10
C ALA A 131 11.81 0.73 9.52
N GLU A 132 10.63 1.07 10.04
CA GLU A 132 10.15 0.54 11.34
C GLU A 132 9.92 -0.97 11.28
N LEU A 133 9.29 -1.46 10.21
CA LEU A 133 9.03 -2.88 9.99
C LEU A 133 10.33 -3.68 9.93
N LYS A 134 11.34 -3.21 9.19
CA LYS A 134 12.69 -3.78 9.14
C LYS A 134 13.30 -3.88 10.53
N LYS A 135 13.25 -2.80 11.31
CA LYS A 135 13.79 -2.77 12.66
C LYS A 135 13.18 -3.86 13.53
N ILE A 136 11.85 -3.97 13.55
CA ILE A 136 11.14 -4.98 14.37
C ILE A 136 11.52 -6.40 13.91
N LEU A 137 11.51 -6.67 12.60
CA LEU A 137 11.89 -7.98 12.04
C LEU A 137 13.32 -8.39 12.41
N GLU A 138 14.27 -7.46 12.39
CA GLU A 138 15.66 -7.73 12.72
C GLU A 138 15.90 -7.86 14.23
N GLU A 139 15.34 -6.96 15.04
CA GLU A 139 15.61 -6.89 16.49
C GLU A 139 14.82 -7.93 17.30
N GLU A 140 13.57 -8.21 16.92
CA GLU A 140 12.67 -9.11 17.65
C GLU A 140 12.66 -10.53 17.09
N TYR A 141 12.75 -10.68 15.76
CA TYR A 141 12.63 -11.97 15.08
C TYR A 141 13.95 -12.50 14.50
N GLY A 142 15.01 -11.68 14.50
CA GLY A 142 16.31 -12.09 13.95
C GLY A 142 16.29 -12.35 12.44
N ILE A 143 15.29 -11.81 11.72
CA ILE A 143 15.13 -12.00 10.28
C ILE A 143 15.88 -10.88 9.56
N PRO A 144 16.94 -11.17 8.76
CA PRO A 144 17.64 -10.13 8.02
C PRO A 144 16.77 -9.54 6.91
N VAL A 145 16.68 -8.21 6.86
CA VAL A 145 15.81 -7.49 5.91
C VAL A 145 16.63 -6.50 5.08
N LEU A 146 16.48 -6.57 3.75
CA LEU A 146 16.96 -5.52 2.86
C LEU A 146 15.80 -4.58 2.53
N HIS A 147 15.93 -3.31 2.92
CA HIS A 147 14.96 -2.27 2.58
C HIS A 147 15.51 -1.34 1.50
N ASN A 148 14.83 -1.28 0.36
CA ASN A 148 15.20 -0.43 -0.77
C ASN A 148 14.46 0.91 -0.73
N TYR A 149 15.23 2.00 -0.65
CA TYR A 149 14.73 3.38 -0.54
C TYR A 149 14.62 4.11 -1.90
N LYS A 150 14.85 3.43 -3.03
CA LYS A 150 14.85 4.09 -4.34
C LYS A 150 13.45 4.62 -4.66
N ILE A 151 13.38 5.87 -5.13
CA ILE A 151 12.15 6.47 -5.63
C ILE A 151 11.90 5.96 -7.06
N HIS A 152 10.75 5.33 -7.29
CA HIS A 152 10.36 4.78 -8.60
C HIS A 152 9.24 5.59 -9.27
N ASP A 153 8.49 6.39 -8.52
CA ASP A 153 7.26 7.03 -8.94
C ASP A 153 7.42 8.53 -9.26
N ILE A 154 8.60 8.90 -9.79
CA ILE A 154 8.88 10.22 -10.37
C ILE A 154 9.51 10.05 -11.78
N PRO A 155 8.76 10.32 -12.87
CA PRO A 155 7.32 10.57 -12.89
C PRO A 155 6.52 9.34 -12.44
N ARG A 156 5.28 9.55 -11.94
CA ARG A 156 4.44 8.46 -11.40
C ARG A 156 4.04 7.45 -12.48
N SER A 157 3.93 7.89 -13.73
CA SER A 157 3.77 7.01 -14.89
C SER A 157 5.05 6.19 -15.10
N GLY A 158 4.93 4.87 -15.10
CA GLY A 158 6.07 3.97 -15.27
C GLY A 158 6.64 3.41 -13.96
N ALA A 159 6.06 3.75 -12.79
CA ALA A 159 6.62 3.40 -11.50
C ALA A 159 6.84 1.89 -11.30
N TYR A 160 5.86 1.06 -11.69
CA TYR A 160 5.99 -0.40 -11.64
C TYR A 160 7.09 -0.93 -12.58
N GLN A 161 7.28 -0.32 -13.75
CA GLN A 161 8.34 -0.71 -14.69
C GLN A 161 9.73 -0.40 -14.12
N GLU A 162 9.90 0.75 -13.47
CA GLU A 162 11.17 1.09 -12.81
C GLU A 162 11.44 0.25 -11.56
N ALA A 163 10.41 0.04 -10.73
CA ALA A 163 10.51 -0.83 -9.56
C ALA A 163 10.83 -2.27 -9.94
N ARG A 164 10.29 -2.77 -11.06
CA ARG A 164 10.59 -4.11 -11.60
C ARG A 164 12.07 -4.30 -11.88
N LYS A 165 12.74 -3.29 -12.46
CA LYS A 165 14.18 -3.35 -12.74
C LYS A 165 14.97 -3.46 -11.43
N THR A 166 14.58 -2.68 -10.42
CA THR A 166 15.22 -2.67 -9.11
C THR A 166 15.04 -4.01 -8.39
N VAL A 167 13.81 -4.52 -8.24
CA VAL A 167 13.55 -5.78 -7.51
C VAL A 167 14.20 -6.98 -8.20
N LYS A 168 14.22 -7.03 -9.54
CA LYS A 168 14.97 -8.08 -10.27
C LYS A 168 16.48 -8.01 -10.03
N ALA A 169 17.05 -6.81 -9.93
CA ALA A 169 18.47 -6.65 -9.61
C ALA A 169 18.77 -7.13 -8.18
N LEU A 170 17.96 -6.69 -7.21
CA LEU A 170 18.09 -7.11 -5.82
C LEU A 170 17.98 -8.64 -5.67
N LEU A 171 17.02 -9.29 -6.34
CA LEU A 171 16.87 -10.74 -6.29
C LEU A 171 18.07 -11.50 -6.89
N ARG A 172 18.70 -10.97 -7.95
CA ARG A 172 19.93 -11.56 -8.50
C ARG A 172 21.11 -11.45 -7.53
N GLU A 173 21.22 -10.33 -6.84
CA GLU A 173 22.27 -10.09 -5.84
C GLU A 173 22.01 -10.86 -4.53
N ASN A 174 20.76 -11.27 -4.30
CA ASN A 174 20.29 -11.89 -3.06
C ASN A 174 19.46 -13.17 -3.35
N PRO A 175 20.07 -14.22 -3.93
CA PRO A 175 19.35 -15.42 -4.35
C PRO A 175 18.73 -16.23 -3.19
N GLY A 176 19.10 -15.94 -1.94
CA GLY A 176 18.53 -16.56 -0.74
C GLY A 176 17.29 -15.86 -0.19
N THR A 177 16.79 -14.83 -0.87
CA THR A 177 15.56 -14.12 -0.48
C THR A 177 14.38 -15.08 -0.43
N ARG A 178 13.61 -15.07 0.66
CA ARG A 178 12.41 -15.90 0.82
C ARG A 178 11.12 -15.13 0.61
N ILE A 179 11.10 -13.84 0.92
CA ILE A 179 9.90 -12.99 0.83
C ILE A 179 10.27 -11.67 0.17
N VAL A 180 9.44 -11.22 -0.77
CA VAL A 180 9.51 -9.88 -1.35
C VAL A 180 8.23 -9.13 -0.98
N VAL A 181 8.36 -7.88 -0.54
CA VAL A 181 7.23 -7.04 -0.14
C VAL A 181 7.28 -5.71 -0.90
N ASP A 182 6.21 -5.41 -1.63
CA ASP A 182 5.88 -4.08 -2.13
C ASP A 182 4.95 -3.40 -1.12
N LEU A 183 5.51 -2.51 -0.28
CA LEU A 183 4.76 -1.90 0.83
C LEU A 183 4.14 -0.58 0.39
N HIS A 184 2.84 -0.45 0.60
CA HIS A 184 2.02 0.67 0.16
C HIS A 184 1.12 1.20 1.27
N ARG A 185 0.40 2.28 0.96
CA ARG A 185 -0.83 2.68 1.64
C ARG A 185 -2.01 2.68 0.67
N ASP A 186 -3.21 2.39 1.16
CA ASP A 186 -4.42 2.42 0.33
C ASP A 186 -4.73 3.87 -0.12
N GLY A 187 -5.38 4.00 -1.28
CA GLY A 187 -5.88 5.27 -1.80
C GLY A 187 -7.20 5.72 -1.16
N VAL A 188 -7.78 4.95 -0.23
CA VAL A 188 -9.10 5.25 0.36
C VAL A 188 -9.01 6.04 1.69
N PRO A 189 -10.11 6.74 2.09
CA PRO A 189 -10.20 7.51 3.33
C PRO A 189 -10.02 6.72 4.64
N ARG A 190 -9.61 7.43 5.71
CA ARG A 190 -9.36 6.92 7.07
C ARG A 190 -10.51 6.03 7.58
N GLY A 191 -11.76 6.45 7.35
CA GLY A 191 -12.95 5.72 7.83
C GLY A 191 -13.11 4.29 7.28
N LYS A 192 -12.36 3.90 6.24
CA LYS A 192 -12.34 2.53 5.70
C LYS A 192 -11.03 1.79 5.96
N THR A 193 -10.02 2.48 6.47
CA THR A 193 -8.65 1.98 6.62
C THR A 193 -8.17 2.03 8.06
N THR A 194 -9.06 2.31 9.01
CA THR A 194 -8.72 2.40 10.44
C THR A 194 -9.60 1.47 11.24
N VAL A 195 -9.03 0.91 12.30
CA VAL A 195 -9.74 0.16 13.32
C VAL A 195 -9.30 0.68 14.68
N GLU A 196 -10.25 0.78 15.61
CA GLU A 196 -9.98 1.07 17.02
C GLU A 196 -9.97 -0.27 17.76
N ILE A 197 -8.84 -0.64 18.35
CA ILE A 197 -8.70 -1.87 19.15
C ILE A 197 -8.12 -1.48 20.51
N GLY A 198 -8.99 -1.48 21.51
CA GLY A 198 -8.69 -0.87 22.81
C GLY A 198 -8.52 0.64 22.68
N GLU A 199 -7.45 1.16 23.25
CA GLU A 199 -7.12 2.60 23.24
C GLU A 199 -6.26 3.00 22.03
N LYS A 200 -6.04 2.08 21.07
CA LYS A 200 -5.18 2.30 19.91
C LYS A 200 -6.00 2.36 18.63
N SER A 201 -5.84 3.47 17.91
CA SER A 201 -6.22 3.60 16.50
C SER A 201 -5.12 3.01 15.62
N MET A 202 -5.47 2.08 14.73
CA MET A 202 -4.53 1.39 13.87
C MET A 202 -4.95 1.39 12.41
N GLY A 203 -3.98 1.57 11.52
CA GLY A 203 -4.14 1.40 10.09
C GLY A 203 -4.37 -0.07 9.73
N ARG A 204 -5.56 -0.40 9.22
CA ARG A 204 -5.88 -1.75 8.78
C ARG A 204 -4.99 -2.18 7.61
N ILE A 205 -4.64 -3.46 7.58
CA ILE A 205 -3.71 -4.06 6.62
C ILE A 205 -4.49 -4.83 5.56
N MET A 206 -4.19 -4.63 4.28
CA MET A 206 -4.79 -5.36 3.17
C MET A 206 -3.71 -5.98 2.30
N MET A 207 -3.94 -7.21 1.87
CA MET A 207 -3.09 -7.88 0.91
C MET A 207 -3.73 -7.74 -0.46
N VAL A 208 -2.95 -7.35 -1.47
CA VAL A 208 -3.41 -7.30 -2.86
C VAL A 208 -2.69 -8.40 -3.65
N VAL A 209 -3.48 -9.19 -4.37
CA VAL A 209 -2.97 -10.32 -5.15
C VAL A 209 -3.34 -10.10 -6.61
N GLY A 210 -2.33 -9.95 -7.45
CA GLY A 210 -2.44 -10.03 -8.89
C GLY A 210 -2.71 -11.47 -9.33
N THR A 211 -3.68 -11.68 -10.21
CA THR A 211 -4.06 -13.01 -10.72
C THR A 211 -3.69 -13.23 -12.19
N ASN A 212 -2.94 -12.30 -12.79
CA ASN A 212 -2.63 -12.30 -14.22
C ASN A 212 -1.19 -12.75 -14.55
N TYR A 213 -0.71 -13.80 -13.91
CA TYR A 213 0.58 -14.43 -14.19
C TYR A 213 0.57 -15.88 -13.70
N ASP A 214 1.43 -16.73 -14.26
CA ASP A 214 1.55 -18.12 -13.82
C ASP A 214 2.20 -18.19 -12.43
N GLY A 215 1.65 -19.01 -11.54
CA GLY A 215 2.15 -19.14 -10.17
C GLY A 215 1.72 -18.00 -9.24
N TRP A 216 0.55 -17.42 -9.49
CA TRP A 216 -0.01 -16.39 -8.62
C TRP A 216 -0.60 -16.98 -7.34
N GLU A 217 -0.96 -18.26 -7.36
CA GLU A 217 -1.50 -19.02 -6.24
C GLU A 217 -0.49 -19.13 -5.08
N GLU A 218 0.81 -19.10 -5.35
CA GLU A 218 1.88 -19.05 -4.33
C GLU A 218 1.84 -17.74 -3.55
N SER A 219 1.65 -16.61 -4.25
CA SER A 219 1.47 -15.31 -3.61
C SER A 219 0.13 -15.23 -2.87
N LEU A 220 -0.93 -15.87 -3.37
CA LEU A 220 -2.20 -15.99 -2.65
C LEU A 220 -2.02 -16.76 -1.34
N LYS A 221 -1.39 -17.94 -1.36
CA LYS A 221 -1.15 -18.75 -0.15
C LYS A 221 -0.35 -17.97 0.90
N ALA A 222 0.70 -17.25 0.47
CA ALA A 222 1.45 -16.38 1.37
C ALA A 222 0.57 -15.27 1.96
N ALA A 223 -0.29 -14.63 1.16
CA ALA A 223 -1.23 -13.63 1.64
C ALA A 223 -2.28 -14.21 2.62
N GLU A 224 -2.72 -15.46 2.42
CA GLU A 224 -3.62 -16.19 3.33
C GLU A 224 -2.97 -16.48 4.69
N ILE A 225 -1.68 -16.83 4.71
CA ILE A 225 -0.91 -17.02 5.94
C ILE A 225 -0.82 -15.70 6.72
N ILE A 226 -0.46 -14.60 6.04
CA ILE A 226 -0.42 -13.26 6.66
C ILE A 226 -1.81 -12.87 7.20
N ASN A 227 -2.86 -13.05 6.40
CA ASN A 227 -4.23 -12.76 6.80
C ASN A 227 -4.62 -13.53 8.07
N SER A 228 -4.33 -14.83 8.07
CA SER A 228 -4.68 -15.72 9.18
C SER A 228 -3.90 -15.39 10.44
N SER A 229 -2.62 -15.04 10.32
CA SER A 229 -1.81 -14.58 11.45
C SER A 229 -2.36 -13.28 12.03
N LEU A 230 -2.71 -12.30 11.18
CA LEU A 230 -3.29 -11.04 11.64
C LEU A 230 -4.63 -11.26 12.35
N GLU A 231 -5.56 -12.00 11.76
CA GLU A 231 -6.87 -12.25 12.37
C GLU A 231 -6.77 -13.10 13.65
N LYS A 232 -5.78 -13.99 13.75
CA LYS A 232 -5.53 -14.76 14.98
C LYS A 232 -4.97 -13.89 16.11
N ASN A 233 -4.00 -13.03 15.82
CA ASN A 233 -3.28 -12.26 16.84
C ASN A 233 -4.00 -10.95 17.20
N ILE A 234 -4.70 -10.34 16.24
CA ILE A 234 -5.39 -9.07 16.40
C ILE A 234 -6.62 -8.96 15.46
N PRO A 235 -7.74 -9.62 15.84
CA PRO A 235 -8.96 -9.65 15.03
C PRO A 235 -9.41 -8.26 14.56
N GLY A 236 -9.75 -8.14 13.27
CA GLY A 236 -10.23 -6.90 12.67
C GLY A 236 -9.14 -5.95 12.15
N LEU A 237 -7.86 -6.17 12.47
CA LEU A 237 -6.76 -5.41 11.86
C LEU A 237 -6.61 -5.74 10.37
N SER A 238 -6.87 -6.99 9.96
CA SER A 238 -6.88 -7.32 8.53
C SER A 238 -8.13 -6.75 7.85
N LYS A 239 -7.94 -6.25 6.63
CA LYS A 239 -8.99 -5.98 5.63
C LYS A 239 -9.23 -7.16 4.70
N GLY A 240 -8.47 -8.24 4.87
CA GLY A 240 -8.51 -9.41 4.01
C GLY A 240 -7.64 -9.27 2.76
N ILE A 241 -7.92 -10.15 1.80
CA ILE A 241 -7.19 -10.26 0.54
C ILE A 241 -8.06 -9.71 -0.59
N LYS A 242 -7.43 -8.94 -1.47
CA LYS A 242 -8.07 -8.28 -2.60
C LYS A 242 -7.42 -8.74 -3.89
N GLU A 243 -8.08 -9.67 -4.57
CA GLU A 243 -7.63 -10.15 -5.88
C GLU A 243 -7.89 -9.14 -7.00
N ARG A 244 -6.98 -9.04 -7.95
CA ARG A 244 -7.09 -8.18 -9.13
C ARG A 244 -6.47 -8.88 -10.32
N ASN A 245 -7.13 -8.79 -11.47
CA ASN A 245 -6.60 -9.31 -12.74
C ASN A 245 -5.47 -8.41 -13.31
N LEU A 246 -4.38 -8.31 -12.55
CA LEU A 246 -3.17 -7.52 -12.77
C LEU A 246 -1.96 -8.32 -12.22
N VAL A 247 -0.74 -7.77 -12.29
CA VAL A 247 0.50 -8.49 -11.91
C VAL A 247 1.26 -7.85 -10.75
N TYR A 248 1.34 -6.52 -10.69
CA TYR A 248 2.04 -5.79 -9.62
C TYR A 248 3.49 -6.22 -9.33
N ASN A 249 4.21 -6.70 -10.35
CA ASN A 249 5.54 -7.32 -10.21
C ASN A 249 5.58 -8.56 -9.30
N GLN A 250 4.44 -9.16 -8.95
CA GLN A 250 4.43 -10.35 -8.10
C GLN A 250 5.00 -11.58 -8.81
N ASP A 251 4.98 -11.59 -10.14
CA ASP A 251 5.61 -12.61 -10.99
C ASP A 251 7.14 -12.68 -10.92
N VAL A 252 7.81 -11.77 -10.19
CA VAL A 252 9.29 -11.78 -10.07
C VAL A 252 9.82 -12.77 -9.03
N HIS A 253 8.97 -13.26 -8.12
CA HIS A 253 9.35 -14.14 -7.02
C HIS A 253 8.14 -14.96 -6.54
N PRO A 254 8.28 -16.26 -6.21
CA PRO A 254 7.14 -17.10 -5.79
C PRO A 254 6.36 -16.54 -4.60
N VAL A 255 7.06 -15.89 -3.68
CA VAL A 255 6.47 -15.20 -2.53
C VAL A 255 6.72 -13.70 -2.67
N SER A 256 5.86 -13.03 -3.45
CA SER A 256 5.90 -11.59 -3.67
C SER A 256 4.57 -10.96 -3.27
N LEU A 257 4.59 -10.15 -2.21
CA LEU A 257 3.41 -9.61 -1.56
C LEU A 257 3.27 -8.12 -1.84
N LEU A 258 2.07 -7.67 -2.24
CA LEU A 258 1.69 -6.27 -2.15
C LEU A 258 0.85 -6.07 -0.90
N ILE A 259 1.34 -5.22 0.01
CA ILE A 259 0.70 -4.98 1.31
C ILE A 259 0.38 -3.50 1.45
N GLU A 260 -0.90 -3.18 1.63
CA GLU A 260 -1.37 -1.81 1.90
C GLU A 260 -1.64 -1.65 3.39
N VAL A 261 -1.05 -0.63 4.02
CA VAL A 261 -1.25 -0.34 5.45
C VAL A 261 -1.90 1.02 5.61
N GLY A 262 -3.11 1.02 6.17
CA GLY A 262 -3.92 2.23 6.27
C GLY A 262 -4.24 2.81 4.89
N GLY A 263 -4.64 4.08 4.86
CA GLY A 263 -4.90 4.84 3.66
C GLY A 263 -4.34 6.26 3.75
N HIS A 264 -4.40 7.02 2.66
CA HIS A 264 -3.82 8.37 2.56
C HIS A 264 -4.29 9.37 3.63
N GLN A 265 -5.43 9.14 4.29
CA GLN A 265 -5.95 10.01 5.36
C GLN A 265 -5.70 9.47 6.78
N ASN A 266 -5.03 8.33 6.93
CA ASN A 266 -4.51 7.93 8.24
C ASN A 266 -3.38 8.86 8.67
N THR A 267 -3.14 8.98 9.97
CA THR A 267 -1.90 9.58 10.48
C THR A 267 -0.75 8.57 10.37
N LEU A 268 0.49 9.07 10.37
CA LEU A 268 1.67 8.20 10.41
C LEU A 268 1.72 7.36 11.70
N GLU A 269 1.23 7.89 12.82
CA GLU A 269 1.14 7.18 14.10
C GLU A 269 0.23 5.95 14.02
N GLU A 270 -0.95 6.07 13.41
CA GLU A 270 -1.93 4.98 13.28
C GLU A 270 -1.37 3.81 12.47
N VAL A 271 -0.67 4.10 11.38
CA VAL A 271 -0.07 3.05 10.55
C VAL A 271 1.18 2.46 11.18
N LEU A 272 1.98 3.25 11.89
CA LEU A 272 3.13 2.75 12.67
C LEU A 272 2.68 1.82 13.80
N ALA A 273 1.55 2.10 14.44
CA ALA A 273 0.97 1.24 15.47
C ALA A 273 0.61 -0.17 14.96
N SER A 274 0.52 -0.36 13.65
CA SER A 274 0.21 -1.64 13.00
C SER A 274 1.46 -2.47 12.66
N MET A 275 2.65 -1.86 12.66
CA MET A 275 3.91 -2.50 12.25
C MET A 275 4.30 -3.73 13.10
N PRO A 276 4.14 -3.74 14.44
CA PRO A 276 4.48 -4.93 15.23
C PRO A 276 3.68 -6.17 14.82
N TYR A 277 2.40 -5.99 14.46
CA TYR A 277 1.54 -7.10 14.05
C TYR A 277 1.84 -7.57 12.63
N LEU A 278 2.17 -6.64 11.71
CA LEU A 278 2.64 -7.00 10.38
C LEU A 278 3.99 -7.74 10.45
N ALA A 279 4.92 -7.27 11.30
CA ALA A 279 6.20 -7.94 11.53
C ALA A 279 6.00 -9.36 12.04
N ARG A 280 5.10 -9.54 13.01
CA ARG A 280 4.73 -10.87 13.51
C ARG A 280 4.21 -11.79 12.40
N ALA A 281 3.28 -11.29 11.58
CA ALA A 281 2.72 -12.09 10.49
C ALA A 281 3.77 -12.46 9.45
N LEU A 282 4.65 -11.53 9.06
CA LEU A 282 5.77 -11.80 8.16
C LEU A 282 6.77 -12.79 8.76
N ALA A 283 7.00 -12.75 10.07
CA ALA A 283 7.85 -13.71 10.75
C ALA A 283 7.24 -15.12 10.79
N ASP A 284 5.93 -15.24 11.05
CA ASP A 284 5.22 -16.52 10.98
C ASP A 284 5.34 -17.11 9.55
N LEU A 285 5.10 -16.31 8.50
CA LEU A 285 5.30 -16.72 7.10
C LEU A 285 6.76 -17.12 6.83
N TYR A 286 7.73 -16.36 7.33
CA TYR A 286 9.15 -16.65 7.11
C TYR A 286 9.57 -17.99 7.70
N VAL A 287 9.02 -18.38 8.86
CA VAL A 287 9.26 -19.69 9.49
C VAL A 287 8.61 -20.82 8.71
N GLU A 288 7.40 -20.62 8.16
CA GLU A 288 6.73 -21.64 7.34
C GLU A 288 7.47 -21.94 6.02
N LEU A 289 8.29 -21.00 5.53
CA LEU A 289 9.09 -21.13 4.31
C LEU A 289 10.49 -21.75 4.54
N GLN A 290 10.82 -22.22 5.76
CA GLN A 290 12.07 -22.92 6.07
C GLN A 290 11.94 -24.43 5.92
#